data_AF-A0A6L8BAM4-F1
#
_entry.id   AF-A0A6L8BAM4-F1
#
_cell.length_a   1.000
_cell.length_b   1.000
_cell.length_c   1.000
_cell.angle_alpha   90.00
_cell.angle_beta   90.00
_cell.angle_gamma   90.00
#
_symmetry.space_group_name_H-M   'P 1'
#
loop_
_entity.id
_entity.type
_entity.pdbx_description
1 polymer ?
#
loop_
_entity_poly.entity_id
_entity_poly.type
_entity_poly.pdbx_seq_one_letter_code
_entity_poly.pdbx_strand_id
1 'polypeptide(L)' 'MVAWSDLLAGVAFLLILEGLFPFAAPRAWRRGVAAIGQMNDTQLRILGTALTIAGLVLLYVVRG' A
#
# COMPACT_ATOMS: atom_id res chain seq x y z
N MET A 1 14.08 0.09 -21.31
CA MET A 1 12.65 0.35 -21.59
C MET A 1 11.86 -0.44 -20.56
N VAL A 2 11.02 0.19 -19.74
CA VAL A 2 10.09 -0.57 -18.88
C VAL A 2 9.15 -1.30 -19.82
N ALA A 3 9.12 -2.63 -19.76
CA ALA A 3 8.16 -3.38 -20.55
C ALA A 3 6.79 -3.16 -19.93
N TRP A 4 5.77 -2.84 -20.74
CA TRP A 4 4.39 -2.68 -20.27
C TRP A 4 3.88 -3.90 -19.48
N SER A 5 4.44 -5.08 -19.77
CA SER A 5 4.24 -6.32 -19.00
C SER A 5 4.65 -6.20 -17.53
N ASP A 6 5.75 -5.52 -17.22
CA ASP A 6 6.27 -5.42 -15.84
C ASP A 6 5.38 -4.53 -14.99
N LEU A 7 4.86 -3.45 -15.59
CA LEU A 7 3.85 -2.59 -14.97
C LEU A 7 2.56 -3.36 -14.68
N LEU A 8 2.06 -4.12 -15.66
CA LEU A 8 0.87 -4.94 -15.49
C LEU A 8 1.06 -6.04 -14.44
N ALA A 9 2.24 -6.67 -14.38
CA ALA A 9 2.58 -7.64 -13.35
C ALA A 9 2.61 -7.01 -11.95
N GLY A 10 3.17 -5.80 -11.82
CA GLY A 10 3.15 -5.03 -10.57
C GLY A 10 1.73 -4.69 -10.11
N VAL A 11 0.86 -4.27 -11.03
CA VAL A 11 -0.56 -4.01 -10.74
C VAL A 11 -1.29 -5.29 -10.36
N ALA A 12 -1.04 -6.40 -11.05
CA ALA A 12 -1.62 -7.70 -10.70
C ALA A 12 -1.22 -8.14 -9.28
N PHE A 13 0.05 -7.95 -8.91
CA PHE A 13 0.53 -8.26 -7.57
C PHE A 13 -0.11 -7.36 -6.50
N LEU A 14 -0.24 -6.06 -6.77
CA LEU A 14 -0.98 -5.12 -5.90
C LEU A 14 -2.41 -5.60 -5.67
N LEU A 15 -3.13 -5.99 -6.73
CA LEU A 15 -4.50 -6.50 -6.62
C LEU A 15 -4.59 -7.80 -5.82
N ILE A 16 -3.63 -8.72 -6.00
CA ILE A 16 -3.56 -9.94 -5.20
C ILE A 16 -3.39 -9.60 -3.73
N LEU A 17 -2.46 -8.70 -3.38
CA LEU A 17 -2.25 -8.29 -1.99
C LEU A 17 -3.47 -7.58 -1.39
N GLU A 18 -4.05 -6.62 -2.12
CA GLU A 18 -5.27 -5.90 -1.72
C GLU A 18 -6.46 -6.84 -1.51
N GLY A 19 -6.57 -7.91 -2.31
CA GLY A 19 -7.61 -8.95 -2.13
C GLY A 19 -7.28 -9.98 -1.05
N LEU A 20 -5.99 -10.26 -0.82
CA LEU A 20 -5.54 -11.31 0.10
C LEU A 20 -5.80 -10.93 1.55
N PHE A 21 -5.52 -9.69 1.96
CA PHE A 21 -5.78 -9.23 3.33
C PHE A 21 -7.25 -9.33 3.77
N PRO A 22 -8.24 -8.83 3.00
CA PRO A 22 -9.65 -8.99 3.33
C PRO A 22 -10.12 -10.43 3.25
N PHE A 23 -9.55 -11.26 2.37
CA PHE A 23 -9.87 -12.69 2.26
C PHE A 23 -9.33 -13.51 3.45
N ALA A 24 -8.06 -13.32 3.81
CA ALA A 24 -7.39 -14.10 4.84
C ALA A 24 -7.83 -13.71 6.26
N ALA A 25 -8.05 -12.41 6.52
CA ALA A 25 -8.38 -11.91 7.86
C ALA A 25 -9.45 -10.79 7.84
N PRO A 26 -10.70 -11.08 7.43
CA PRO A 26 -11.74 -10.08 7.23
C PRO A 26 -12.08 -9.26 8.49
N ARG A 27 -12.01 -9.88 9.68
CA ARG A 27 -12.26 -9.20 10.96
C ARG A 27 -11.13 -8.25 11.35
N ALA A 28 -9.88 -8.62 11.08
CA ALA A 28 -8.72 -7.77 11.36
C ALA A 28 -8.68 -6.60 10.39
N TRP A 29 -8.91 -6.86 9.10
CA TRP A 29 -9.01 -5.85 8.06
C TRP A 29 -10.06 -4.78 8.38
N ARG A 30 -11.31 -5.19 8.70
CA ARG A 30 -12.38 -4.24 9.07
C ARG A 30 -12.00 -3.36 10.27
N ARG A 31 -11.34 -3.93 11.29
CA ARG A 31 -10.88 -3.14 12.45
C ARG A 31 -9.78 -2.15 12.08
N GLY A 32 -8.84 -2.55 11.22
CA GLY A 32 -7.78 -1.67 10.73
C GLY A 32 -8.34 -0.50 9.91
N VAL A 33 -9.23 -0.79 8.96
CA VAL A 33 -9.90 0.24 8.16
C VAL A 33 -10.73 1.17 9.04
N ALA A 34 -11.47 0.64 10.02
CA ALA A 34 -12.23 1.46 10.96
C ALA A 34 -11.31 2.36 11.81
N ALA A 35 -10.14 1.86 12.23
CA ALA A 35 -9.17 2.67 12.97
C ALA A 35 -8.59 3.81 12.11
N ILE A 36 -8.31 3.54 10.83
CA ILE A 36 -7.87 4.56 9.87
C ILE A 36 -8.98 5.61 9.66
N GLY A 37 -10.24 5.18 9.55
CA GLY A 37 -11.38 6.09 9.39
C GLY A 37 -11.66 6.99 10.60
N GLN A 38 -11.10 6.68 11.77
CA GLN A 38 -11.19 7.52 12.98
C GLN A 38 -9.99 8.48 13.12
N MET A 39 -8.98 8.38 12.24
CA MET A 39 -7.86 9.32 12.25
C MET A 39 -8.29 10.69 11.72
N ASN A 40 -7.73 11.75 12.29
CA ASN A 40 -7.94 13.09 11.75
C ASN A 40 -7.11 13.31 10.47
N ASP A 41 -7.49 14.33 9.68
CA ASP A 41 -6.85 14.63 8.39
C ASP A 41 -5.33 14.82 8.49
N THR A 42 -4.85 15.41 9.58
CA THR A 42 -3.41 15.63 9.81
C THR A 42 -2.68 14.30 10.02
N GLN A 43 -3.22 13.39 10.83
CA GLN A 43 -2.65 12.06 11.07
C GLN A 43 -2.61 11.26 9.77
N LEU A 44 -3.70 11.29 9.00
CA LEU A 44 -3.78 10.57 7.72
C LEU A 44 -2.77 11.10 6.71
N ARG A 45 -2.60 12.43 6.64
CA ARG A 45 -1.58 13.07 5.79
C ARG A 45 -0.16 12.69 6.20
N ILE A 46 0.15 12.71 7.50
CA ILE A 46 1.48 12.35 8.00
C ILE A 46 1.77 10.87 7.70
N LEU A 47 0.82 9.98 7.98
CA LEU A 47 0.97 8.55 7.69
C LEU A 47 1.17 8.30 6.20
N GLY A 48 0.34 8.89 5.34
CA GLY A 48 0.46 8.76 3.88
C GLY A 48 1.78 9.34 3.35
N THR A 49 2.21 10.48 3.88
CA THR A 49 3.50 11.09 3.50
C THR A 49 4.67 10.22 3.93
N ALA A 50 4.65 9.70 5.16
CA ALA A 50 5.70 8.81 5.66
C ALA A 50 5.80 7.52 4.84
N LEU A 51 4.66 6.89 4.51
CA LEU A 51 4.63 5.69 3.65
C LEU A 51 5.14 5.98 2.24
N THR A 52 4.77 7.13 1.67
CA THR A 52 5.24 7.53 0.34
C THR A 52 6.76 7.73 0.32
N ILE A 53 7.30 8.46 1.31
CA ILE A 53 8.74 8.67 1.43
C ILE A 53 9.46 7.34 1.65
N ALA A 54 8.98 6.50 2.55
CA ALA A 54 9.57 5.18 2.78
C ALA A 54 9.58 4.32 1.50
N GLY A 55 8.49 4.33 0.73
CA GLY A 55 8.40 3.64 -0.56
C GLY A 55 9.38 4.18 -1.60
N LEU A 56 9.54 5.51 -1.68
CA LEU A 56 10.53 6.14 -2.56
C LEU A 56 11.96 5.77 -2.18
N VAL A 57 12.28 5.80 -0.88
CA VAL A 57 13.60 5.40 -0.36
C VAL A 57 13.87 3.93 -0.68
N LEU A 58 12.90 3.05 -0.43
CA LEU A 58 13.04 1.62 -0.74
C LEU A 58 13.23 1.38 -2.24
N LEU A 59 12.46 2.06 -3.10
CA LEU A 59 12.61 1.97 -4.55
C LEU A 59 14.00 2.44 -4.98
N TYR A 60 14.49 3.54 -4.40
CA TYR A 60 15.82 4.08 -4.67
C TYR A 60 16.92 3.11 -4.23
N VAL A 61 16.77 2.41 -3.10
CA VAL A 61 17.75 1.42 -2.62
C VAL A 61 17.74 0.13 -3.46
N VAL A 62 16.57 -0.32 -3.92
CA VAL A 62 16.45 -1.57 -4.68
C VAL A 62 16.80 -1.39 -6.16
N ARG A 63 16.62 -0.19 -6.71
CA ARG A 63 16.75 0.10 -8.15
C ARG A 63 17.80 1.15 -8.50
N GLY A 64 18.32 1.88 -7.52
CA GLY A 64 19.52 2.71 -7.64
C GLY A 64 20.78 1.91 -7.39
#